data_AF-A0A1B8TKN5-F1
#
_entry.id   AF-A0A1B8TKN5-F1
#
_cell.length_a   1.000
_cell.length_b   1.000
_cell.length_c   1.000
_cell.angle_alpha   90.00
_cell.angle_beta   90.00
_cell.angle_gamma   90.00
#
_symmetry.space_group_name_H-M   'P 1'
#
loop_
_entity.id
_entity.type
_entity.pdbx_description
1 polymer ?
#
loop_
_entity_poly.entity_id
_entity_poly.type
_entity_poly.pdbx_seq_one_letter_code
_entity_poly.pdbx_strand_id
1 'polypeptide(L)'
;MGAGLIFLSLLLAWLLVSLWPQHYPKFPLAGVEGDAGAQCLLGWCPGPDARLLVMVMVAGGLGSFVHIAKSFGDFVGNDRFMASWIWWYILKPFIGMILALMLYLVIRGGFLTVGTTAAADDGVVNVNLYGLVGMACLAGMFAKQATDKLGELFDTLFRTRESDKRRDGLGNPVPTLTDAQPGAVDAQSLHVCLQGGGFVRGAVVQVNGVSRETTVSDSTRLAVQLLEEDLLTGRQLSLVVVNPPPGGGASAPLMLPLLEAAAPPLAAPVGLSAPGVVMLHPEVEIDGCDCPIEEETADEDLPAATGGVQA
;
A
#
# COMPACT_ATOMS: atom_id res chain seq x y z
N MET A 1 -6.13 -38.19 -16.30
CA MET A 1 -4.97 -37.35 -15.95
C MET A 1 -3.83 -38.15 -15.32
N GLY A 2 -4.02 -38.80 -14.15
CA GLY A 2 -2.93 -39.50 -13.43
C GLY A 2 -2.10 -40.48 -14.28
N ALA A 3 -2.73 -41.30 -15.12
CA ALA A 3 -2.02 -42.19 -16.06
C ALA A 3 -1.09 -41.44 -17.04
N GLY A 4 -1.47 -40.23 -17.47
CA GLY A 4 -0.63 -39.38 -18.33
C GLY A 4 0.57 -38.79 -17.59
N LEU A 5 0.43 -38.48 -16.29
CA LEU A 5 1.55 -38.08 -15.44
C LEU A 5 2.56 -39.24 -15.26
N ILE A 6 2.06 -40.46 -15.05
CA ILE A 6 2.90 -41.68 -14.95
C ILE A 6 3.61 -41.96 -16.28
N PHE A 7 2.90 -41.86 -17.41
CA PHE A 7 3.52 -42.04 -18.73
C PHE A 7 4.61 -40.99 -18.99
N LEU A 8 4.35 -39.71 -18.64
CA LEU A 8 5.32 -38.63 -18.78
C LEU A 8 6.58 -38.87 -17.93
N SER A 9 6.46 -39.30 -16.68
CA SER A 9 7.64 -39.55 -15.84
C SER A 9 8.45 -40.76 -16.30
N LEU A 10 7.79 -41.83 -16.73
CA LEU A 10 8.45 -42.99 -17.33
C LEU A 10 9.17 -42.62 -18.63
N LEU A 11 8.56 -41.79 -19.48
CA LEU A 11 9.16 -41.28 -20.72
C LEU A 11 10.39 -40.40 -20.42
N LEU A 12 10.30 -39.46 -19.48
CA LEU A 12 11.43 -38.61 -19.08
C LEU A 12 12.57 -39.41 -18.45
N ALA A 13 12.26 -40.37 -17.58
CA ALA A 13 13.26 -41.25 -16.98
C ALA A 13 13.94 -42.13 -18.05
N TRP A 14 13.16 -42.71 -18.97
CA TRP A 14 13.69 -43.50 -20.09
C TRP A 14 14.60 -42.66 -21.00
N LEU A 15 14.19 -41.44 -21.37
CA LEU A 15 15.01 -40.52 -22.16
C LEU A 15 16.34 -40.17 -21.46
N LEU A 16 16.30 -39.88 -20.15
CA LEU A 16 17.50 -39.55 -19.39
C LEU A 16 18.50 -40.71 -19.33
N VAL A 17 17.99 -41.94 -19.13
CA VAL A 17 18.81 -43.17 -19.13
C VAL A 17 19.32 -43.51 -20.53
N SER A 18 18.47 -43.40 -21.57
CA SER A 18 18.85 -43.73 -22.95
C SER A 18 19.93 -42.79 -23.50
N LEU A 19 19.93 -41.52 -23.06
CA LEU A 19 20.93 -40.53 -23.44
C LEU A 19 22.21 -40.62 -22.58
N TRP A 20 22.18 -41.28 -21.42
CA TRP A 20 23.28 -41.29 -20.45
C TRP A 20 24.60 -41.78 -21.08
N PRO A 21 25.76 -41.15 -20.79
CA PRO A 21 27.04 -41.60 -21.32
C PRO A 21 27.45 -42.95 -20.73
N GLN A 22 27.26 -43.96 -21.57
CA GLN A 22 27.82 -45.28 -21.38
C GLN A 22 29.33 -45.20 -21.58
N HIS A 23 30.09 -45.53 -20.54
CA HIS A 23 31.55 -45.63 -20.62
C HIS A 23 31.93 -46.93 -21.34
N TYR A 24 31.79 -46.97 -22.66
CA TYR A 24 32.34 -48.07 -23.45
C TYR A 24 33.86 -47.92 -23.54
N PRO A 25 34.65 -48.93 -23.15
CA PRO A 25 36.09 -48.89 -23.39
C PRO A 25 36.35 -48.88 -24.90
N LYS A 26 37.04 -47.85 -25.39
CA LYS A 26 37.51 -47.78 -26.78
C LYS A 26 38.59 -48.86 -26.99
N PHE A 27 38.39 -49.84 -27.87
CA PHE A 27 39.43 -50.59 -28.63
C PHE A 27 38.78 -51.76 -29.44
N PRO A 28 39.21 -52.11 -30.67
CA PRO A 28 39.42 -51.22 -31.83
C PRO A 28 38.99 -51.82 -33.20
N LEU A 29 39.06 -51.01 -34.27
CA LEU A 29 40.02 -51.20 -35.37
C LEU A 29 40.11 -49.92 -36.22
N ALA A 30 41.27 -49.63 -36.79
CA ALA A 30 41.43 -48.49 -37.71
C ALA A 30 40.80 -48.83 -39.07
N GLY A 31 39.90 -47.98 -39.57
CA GLY A 31 39.27 -48.15 -40.89
C GLY A 31 37.75 -48.28 -40.91
N VAL A 32 37.04 -48.12 -39.78
CA VAL A 32 35.58 -48.03 -39.75
C VAL A 32 35.17 -46.58 -39.48
N GLU A 33 34.63 -45.89 -40.50
CA GLU A 33 33.99 -44.58 -40.34
C GLU A 33 32.65 -44.74 -39.62
N GLY A 34 32.68 -44.58 -38.29
CA GLY A 34 31.50 -44.60 -37.44
C GLY A 34 31.91 -44.34 -36.00
N ASP A 35 31.66 -43.14 -35.50
CA ASP A 35 32.05 -42.75 -34.13
C ASP A 35 31.24 -43.55 -33.10
N ALA A 36 31.91 -44.50 -32.43
CA ALA A 36 31.30 -45.44 -31.50
C ALA A 36 30.67 -44.80 -30.24
N GLY A 37 30.79 -43.47 -30.08
CA GLY A 37 30.14 -42.69 -29.02
C GLY A 37 28.77 -42.09 -29.37
N ALA A 38 28.35 -42.13 -30.65
CA ALA A 38 27.13 -41.48 -31.13
C ALA A 38 25.85 -42.28 -30.79
N GLN A 39 25.29 -42.05 -29.60
CA GLN A 39 23.95 -42.52 -29.27
C GLN A 39 22.90 -41.77 -30.09
N CYS A 40 22.35 -42.43 -31.11
CA CYS A 40 21.29 -41.88 -31.94
C CYS A 40 19.91 -42.18 -31.35
N LEU A 41 19.16 -41.13 -30.99
CA LEU A 41 17.78 -41.23 -30.54
C LEU A 41 16.86 -41.09 -31.77
N LEU A 42 16.09 -42.13 -32.12
CA LEU A 42 15.11 -42.08 -33.23
C LEU A 42 15.70 -41.60 -34.57
N GLY A 43 16.94 -42.00 -34.87
CA GLY A 43 17.67 -41.58 -36.09
C GLY A 43 18.35 -40.21 -36.00
N TRP A 44 18.15 -39.45 -34.93
CA TRP A 44 18.89 -38.22 -34.65
C TRP A 44 20.11 -38.53 -33.78
N CYS A 45 21.30 -38.23 -34.28
CA CYS A 45 22.57 -38.42 -33.57
C CYS A 45 23.10 -37.05 -33.08
N PRO A 46 22.67 -36.54 -31.92
CA PRO A 46 23.15 -35.26 -31.40
C PRO A 46 24.64 -35.31 -31.07
N GLY A 47 25.38 -34.28 -31.47
CA GLY A 47 26.74 -34.06 -30.98
C GLY A 47 26.80 -33.88 -29.45
N PRO A 48 27.99 -33.98 -28.83
CA PRO A 48 28.14 -34.00 -27.37
C PRO A 48 27.39 -32.87 -26.63
N ASP A 49 27.45 -31.66 -27.20
CA ASP A 49 26.81 -30.47 -26.63
C ASP A 49 25.28 -30.49 -26.72
N ALA A 50 24.75 -30.87 -27.88
CA ALA A 50 23.31 -31.03 -28.09
C ALA A 50 22.74 -32.14 -27.18
N ARG A 51 23.51 -33.21 -26.96
CA ARG A 51 23.16 -34.29 -26.05
C ARG A 51 23.08 -33.82 -24.59
N LEU A 52 24.06 -33.03 -24.12
CA LEU A 52 24.03 -32.43 -22.77
C LEU A 52 22.83 -31.49 -22.59
N LEU A 53 22.52 -30.66 -23.59
CA LEU A 53 21.33 -29.79 -23.59
C LEU A 53 20.04 -30.58 -23.40
N VAL A 54 19.86 -31.69 -24.12
CA VAL A 54 18.66 -32.53 -24.00
C VAL A 54 18.59 -33.21 -22.63
N MET A 55 19.70 -33.74 -22.09
CA MET A 55 19.73 -34.30 -20.73
C MET A 55 19.30 -33.28 -19.68
N VAL A 56 19.81 -32.05 -19.76
CA VAL A 56 19.49 -30.96 -18.83
C VAL A 56 18.00 -30.62 -18.89
N MET A 57 17.44 -30.46 -20.09
CA MET A 57 16.00 -30.22 -20.25
C MET A 57 15.18 -31.36 -19.65
N VAL A 58 15.48 -32.62 -20.01
CA VAL A 58 14.78 -33.80 -19.48
C VAL A 58 14.87 -33.88 -17.95
N ALA A 59 16.03 -33.60 -17.36
CA ALA A 59 16.24 -33.57 -15.92
C ALA A 59 15.44 -32.46 -15.21
N GLY A 60 15.38 -31.25 -15.81
CA GLY A 60 14.52 -30.15 -15.32
C GLY A 60 13.03 -30.48 -15.40
N GLY A 61 12.60 -31.15 -16.48
CA GLY A 61 11.25 -31.68 -16.61
C GLY A 61 10.92 -32.71 -15.53
N LEU A 62 11.86 -33.62 -15.25
CA LEU A 62 11.73 -34.65 -14.21
C LEU A 62 11.67 -34.05 -12.79
N GLY A 63 12.47 -33.01 -12.51
CA GLY A 63 12.40 -32.26 -11.25
C GLY A 63 11.04 -31.57 -11.05
N SER A 64 10.53 -30.93 -12.10
CA SER A 64 9.19 -30.30 -12.06
C SER A 64 8.06 -31.34 -11.93
N PHE A 65 8.23 -32.54 -12.50
CA PHE A 65 7.30 -33.66 -12.29
C PHE A 65 7.15 -34.03 -10.80
N VAL A 66 8.22 -33.99 -9.99
CA VAL A 66 8.12 -34.28 -8.54
C VAL A 66 7.16 -33.30 -7.84
N HIS A 67 7.27 -32.00 -8.16
CA HIS A 67 6.35 -30.99 -7.64
C HIS A 67 4.90 -31.23 -8.10
N ILE A 68 4.69 -31.66 -9.35
CA ILE A 68 3.37 -32.00 -9.89
C ILE A 68 2.80 -33.23 -9.18
N ALA A 69 3.58 -34.30 -9.03
CA ALA A 69 3.14 -35.57 -8.46
C ALA A 69 2.69 -35.40 -7.01
N LYS A 70 3.44 -34.64 -6.20
CA LYS A 70 3.03 -34.29 -4.84
C LYS A 70 1.72 -33.51 -4.83
N SER A 71 1.67 -32.39 -5.56
CA SER A 71 0.48 -31.53 -5.65
C SER A 71 -0.76 -32.30 -6.11
N PHE A 72 -0.62 -33.14 -7.15
CA PHE A 72 -1.71 -33.97 -7.65
C PHE A 72 -2.19 -34.98 -6.60
N GLY A 73 -1.27 -35.62 -5.86
CA GLY A 73 -1.61 -36.50 -4.73
C GLY A 73 -2.39 -35.77 -3.64
N ASP A 74 -1.91 -34.60 -3.22
CA ASP A 74 -2.55 -33.77 -2.18
C ASP A 74 -3.98 -33.33 -2.58
N PHE A 75 -4.21 -32.95 -3.84
CA PHE A 75 -5.52 -32.51 -4.31
C PHE A 75 -6.50 -33.65 -4.62
N VAL A 76 -6.02 -34.79 -5.14
CA VAL A 76 -6.87 -35.96 -5.45
C VAL A 76 -7.20 -36.74 -4.19
N GLY A 77 -6.25 -36.94 -3.27
CA GLY A 77 -6.50 -37.62 -1.99
C GLY A 77 -7.41 -36.84 -1.04
N ASN A 78 -7.77 -35.60 -1.37
CA ASN A 78 -8.61 -34.71 -0.58
C ASN A 78 -9.84 -34.21 -1.39
N ASP A 79 -10.21 -34.87 -2.48
CA ASP A 79 -11.39 -34.59 -3.32
C ASP A 79 -11.54 -33.12 -3.80
N ARG A 80 -10.43 -32.38 -3.92
CA ARG A 80 -10.41 -30.96 -4.33
C ARG A 80 -9.82 -30.75 -5.73
N PHE A 81 -9.72 -31.81 -6.54
CA PHE A 81 -9.20 -31.73 -7.89
C PHE A 81 -10.20 -31.08 -8.86
N MET A 82 -9.86 -29.90 -9.38
CA MET A 82 -10.67 -29.11 -10.31
C MET A 82 -10.14 -29.22 -11.75
N ALA A 83 -11.03 -29.45 -12.72
CA ALA A 83 -10.64 -29.67 -14.13
C ALA A 83 -9.90 -28.47 -14.78
N SER A 84 -10.14 -27.25 -14.31
CA SER A 84 -9.42 -26.05 -14.74
C SER A 84 -7.91 -26.11 -14.51
N TRP A 85 -7.44 -26.89 -13.53
CA TRP A 85 -6.02 -27.03 -13.21
C TRP A 85 -5.27 -27.93 -14.18
N ILE A 86 -5.95 -28.69 -15.05
CA ILE A 86 -5.30 -29.61 -16.01
C ILE A 86 -4.25 -28.87 -16.86
N TRP A 87 -4.57 -27.67 -17.36
CA TRP A 87 -3.63 -26.84 -18.12
C TRP A 87 -2.41 -26.38 -17.30
N TRP A 88 -2.62 -25.99 -16.05
CA TRP A 88 -1.53 -25.62 -15.13
C TRP A 88 -0.56 -26.79 -14.89
N TYR A 89 -1.10 -28.00 -14.73
CA TYR A 89 -0.31 -29.22 -14.60
C TYR A 89 0.41 -29.61 -15.90
N ILE A 90 -0.18 -29.37 -17.08
CA ILE A 90 0.45 -29.64 -18.38
C ILE A 90 1.62 -28.67 -18.65
N LEU A 91 1.52 -27.39 -18.23
CA LEU A 91 2.58 -26.40 -18.47
C LEU A 91 3.81 -26.56 -17.56
N LYS A 92 3.63 -27.04 -16.32
CA LYS A 92 4.71 -27.11 -15.32
C LYS A 92 5.98 -27.88 -15.76
N PRO A 93 5.94 -29.03 -16.45
CA PRO A 93 7.14 -29.71 -16.92
C PRO A 93 7.96 -28.83 -17.86
N PHE A 94 7.31 -28.10 -18.78
CA PHE A 94 7.97 -27.18 -19.71
C PHE A 94 8.68 -26.03 -19.01
N ILE A 95 8.08 -25.47 -17.94
CA ILE A 95 8.75 -24.46 -17.10
C ILE A 95 10.04 -25.03 -16.48
N GLY A 96 10.01 -26.29 -16.00
CA GLY A 96 11.19 -26.99 -15.50
C GLY A 96 12.27 -27.21 -16.57
N MET A 97 11.88 -27.60 -17.79
CA MET A 97 12.81 -27.76 -18.92
C MET A 97 13.49 -26.44 -19.30
N ILE A 98 12.73 -25.34 -19.34
CA ILE A 98 13.25 -24.00 -19.67
C ILE A 98 14.20 -23.48 -18.58
N LEU A 99 13.85 -23.61 -17.29
CA LEU A 99 14.73 -23.17 -16.20
C LEU A 99 16.03 -23.95 -16.14
N ALA A 100 16.00 -25.27 -16.38
CA ALA A 100 17.21 -26.07 -16.49
C ALA A 100 18.07 -25.66 -17.70
N LEU A 101 17.46 -25.38 -18.85
CA LEU A 101 18.16 -24.84 -20.03
C LEU A 101 18.83 -23.48 -19.73
N MET A 102 18.13 -22.57 -19.06
CA MET A 102 18.70 -21.27 -18.65
C MET A 102 19.90 -21.47 -17.70
N LEU A 103 19.77 -22.35 -16.70
CA LEU A 103 20.86 -22.67 -15.77
C LEU A 103 22.10 -23.23 -16.48
N TYR A 104 21.92 -24.11 -17.47
CA TYR A 104 23.02 -24.62 -18.29
C TYR A 104 23.72 -23.51 -19.09
N LEU A 105 22.97 -22.59 -19.70
CA LEU A 105 23.55 -21.47 -20.44
C LEU A 105 24.33 -20.53 -19.52
N VAL A 106 23.86 -20.31 -18.29
CA VAL A 106 24.56 -19.49 -17.27
C VAL A 106 25.87 -20.16 -16.80
N ILE A 107 25.86 -21.47 -16.56
CA ILE A 107 27.07 -22.23 -16.20
C ILE A 107 28.06 -22.25 -17.38
N ARG A 108 27.60 -22.57 -18.59
CA ARG A 108 28.46 -22.66 -19.78
C ARG A 108 28.96 -21.30 -20.27
N GLY A 109 28.23 -20.21 -19.99
CA GLY A 109 28.67 -18.84 -20.19
C GLY A 109 29.71 -18.35 -19.16
N GLY A 110 30.15 -19.19 -18.23
CA GLY A 110 31.20 -18.87 -17.25
C GLY A 110 30.75 -18.01 -16.07
N PHE A 111 29.45 -17.67 -15.96
CA PHE A 111 28.93 -16.88 -14.85
C PHE A 111 28.84 -17.68 -13.54
N LEU A 112 28.70 -19.01 -13.63
CA LEU A 112 28.75 -19.94 -12.49
C LEU A 112 29.74 -21.08 -12.78
N THR A 113 30.89 -21.08 -12.11
CA THR A 113 31.87 -22.17 -12.19
C THR A 113 31.56 -23.25 -11.15
N VAL A 114 31.10 -24.42 -11.61
CA VAL A 114 30.73 -25.53 -10.72
C VAL A 114 31.43 -26.82 -11.16
N GLY A 115 32.36 -27.31 -10.34
CA GLY A 115 32.98 -28.63 -10.50
C GLY A 115 33.76 -28.82 -11.81
N THR A 116 34.33 -27.75 -12.35
CA THR A 116 35.07 -27.77 -13.62
C THR A 116 36.51 -28.23 -13.42
N THR A 117 36.91 -29.33 -14.06
CA THR A 117 38.34 -29.64 -14.20
C THR A 117 38.97 -28.74 -15.25
N ALA A 118 40.28 -28.47 -15.15
CA ALA A 118 40.99 -27.57 -16.04
C ALA A 118 40.72 -27.88 -17.52
N ALA A 119 40.60 -26.83 -18.34
CA ALA A 119 40.28 -26.95 -19.75
C ALA A 119 41.31 -27.82 -20.49
N ALA A 120 40.82 -28.76 -21.30
CA ALA A 120 41.60 -29.29 -22.41
C ALA A 120 41.72 -28.22 -23.51
N ASP A 121 42.71 -28.35 -24.40
CA ASP A 121 43.28 -27.30 -25.28
C ASP A 121 42.29 -26.44 -26.12
N ASP A 122 41.03 -26.84 -26.28
CA ASP A 122 40.04 -26.14 -27.11
C ASP A 122 39.26 -25.00 -26.38
N GLY A 123 39.63 -24.66 -25.14
CA GLY A 123 38.97 -23.59 -24.37
C GLY A 123 37.53 -23.89 -23.91
N VAL A 124 37.02 -25.10 -24.18
CA VAL A 124 35.70 -25.55 -23.73
C VAL A 124 35.76 -25.95 -22.25
N VAL A 125 34.97 -25.26 -21.42
CA VAL A 125 34.82 -25.57 -20.00
C VAL A 125 34.21 -26.95 -19.82
N ASN A 126 34.98 -27.88 -19.23
CA ASN A 126 34.50 -29.24 -18.97
C ASN A 126 33.64 -29.26 -17.69
N VAL A 127 32.32 -29.41 -17.85
CA VAL A 127 31.35 -29.38 -16.75
C VAL A 127 31.10 -30.81 -16.26
N ASN A 128 31.19 -31.04 -14.95
CA ASN A 128 30.83 -32.33 -14.36
C ASN A 128 29.34 -32.66 -14.62
N LEU A 129 29.11 -33.66 -15.47
CA LEU A 129 27.79 -34.14 -15.88
C LEU A 129 26.85 -34.44 -14.69
N TYR A 130 27.36 -35.13 -13.66
CA TYR A 130 26.53 -35.53 -12.51
C TYR A 130 26.06 -34.31 -11.72
N GLY A 131 26.96 -33.32 -11.54
CA GLY A 131 26.61 -32.03 -10.94
C GLY A 131 25.60 -31.26 -11.78
N LEU A 132 25.83 -31.19 -13.10
CA LEU A 132 24.95 -30.48 -14.03
C LEU A 132 23.53 -31.06 -14.05
N VAL A 133 23.39 -32.38 -14.19
CA VAL A 133 22.08 -33.06 -14.20
C VAL A 133 21.40 -32.97 -12.83
N GLY A 134 22.16 -33.09 -11.73
CA GLY A 134 21.65 -32.92 -10.37
C GLY A 134 21.07 -31.51 -10.16
N MET A 135 21.81 -30.47 -10.54
CA MET A 135 21.35 -29.08 -10.45
C MET A 135 20.16 -28.79 -11.37
N ALA A 136 20.13 -29.34 -12.58
CA ALA A 136 18.98 -29.24 -13.48
C ALA A 136 17.70 -29.81 -12.86
N CYS A 137 17.79 -30.98 -12.21
CA CYS A 137 16.67 -31.58 -11.46
C CYS A 137 16.22 -30.70 -10.29
N LEU A 138 17.17 -30.16 -9.50
CA LEU A 138 16.86 -29.25 -8.40
C LEU A 138 16.19 -27.95 -8.89
N ALA A 139 16.67 -27.37 -9.98
CA ALA A 139 16.06 -26.19 -10.61
C ALA A 139 14.61 -26.45 -11.06
N GLY A 140 14.32 -27.64 -11.59
CA GLY A 140 12.96 -28.07 -11.91
C GLY A 140 12.08 -28.23 -10.66
N MET A 141 12.61 -28.83 -9.59
CA MET A 141 11.87 -29.09 -8.34
C MET A 141 11.53 -27.81 -7.56
N PHE A 142 12.49 -26.88 -7.47
CA PHE A 142 12.37 -25.62 -6.72
C PHE A 142 12.10 -24.40 -7.60
N ALA A 143 11.72 -24.62 -8.86
CA ALA A 143 11.39 -23.59 -9.85
C ALA A 143 10.54 -22.46 -9.28
N LYS A 144 9.44 -22.81 -8.59
CA LYS A 144 8.51 -21.83 -8.01
C LYS A 144 9.19 -21.01 -6.91
N GLN A 145 9.85 -21.65 -5.96
CA GLN A 145 10.51 -20.98 -4.85
C GLN A 145 11.62 -20.04 -5.32
N ALA A 146 12.36 -20.43 -6.36
CA ALA A 146 13.38 -19.59 -6.98
C ALA A 146 12.78 -18.36 -7.69
N THR A 147 11.71 -18.53 -8.48
CA THR A 147 11.05 -17.40 -9.15
C THR A 147 10.35 -16.47 -8.17
N ASP A 148 9.66 -17.02 -7.16
CA ASP A 148 8.97 -16.23 -6.13
C ASP A 148 9.98 -15.37 -5.34
N LYS A 149 11.15 -15.93 -4.99
CA LYS A 149 12.21 -15.18 -4.30
C LYS A 149 12.94 -14.17 -5.18
N LEU A 150 13.13 -14.45 -6.47
CA LEU A 150 13.63 -13.45 -7.40
C LEU A 150 12.63 -12.29 -7.57
N GLY A 151 11.31 -12.57 -7.55
CA GLY A 151 10.26 -11.55 -7.50
C GLY A 151 10.36 -10.69 -6.24
N GLU A 152 10.40 -11.29 -5.05
CA GLU A 152 10.54 -10.57 -3.77
C GLU A 152 11.79 -9.68 -3.73
N LEU A 153 12.93 -10.17 -4.25
CA LEU A 153 14.17 -9.40 -4.36
C LEU A 153 14.06 -8.29 -5.41
N PHE A 154 13.42 -8.54 -6.55
CA PHE A 154 13.18 -7.53 -7.59
C PHE A 154 12.26 -6.42 -7.06
N ASP A 155 11.15 -6.77 -6.41
CA ASP A 155 10.21 -5.82 -5.79
C ASP A 155 10.85 -5.04 -4.64
N THR A 156 11.87 -5.59 -3.98
CA THR A 156 12.67 -4.90 -2.97
C THR A 156 13.68 -3.92 -3.59
N LEU A 157 14.39 -4.34 -4.64
CA LEU A 157 15.42 -3.54 -5.33
C LEU A 157 14.83 -2.43 -6.20
N PHE A 158 13.73 -2.73 -6.90
CA PHE A 158 12.94 -1.80 -7.72
C PHE A 158 11.73 -1.27 -6.96
N ARG A 159 11.79 -1.25 -5.62
CA ARG A 159 10.76 -0.65 -4.77
C ARG A 159 10.69 0.86 -4.98
N THR A 160 9.96 1.26 -6.01
CA THR A 160 9.39 2.61 -6.09
C THR A 160 8.53 2.75 -4.84
N ARG A 161 8.86 3.69 -3.94
CA ARG A 161 8.16 3.85 -2.65
C ARG A 161 6.66 4.02 -2.91
N GLU A 162 5.91 2.94 -2.68
CA GLU A 162 4.50 2.88 -3.08
C GLU A 162 3.70 3.88 -2.25
N SER A 163 3.09 4.84 -2.96
CA SER A 163 2.44 6.02 -2.39
C SER A 163 3.17 6.53 -1.15
N ASP A 164 4.35 7.12 -1.36
CA ASP A 164 4.80 8.17 -0.45
C ASP A 164 3.66 9.22 -0.44
N LYS A 165 2.78 9.12 0.58
CA LYS A 165 1.98 10.23 1.07
C LYS A 165 3.04 11.24 1.46
N ARG A 166 3.47 12.05 0.48
CA ARG A 166 4.46 13.11 0.66
C ARG A 166 4.07 13.79 1.96
N ARG A 167 5.03 13.89 2.87
CA ARG A 167 4.82 14.59 4.15
C ARG A 167 4.29 16.00 3.89
N ASP A 168 4.65 16.55 2.73
CA ASP A 168 4.09 17.72 2.08
C ASP A 168 2.95 17.30 1.12
N GLY A 169 1.81 16.92 1.69
CA GLY A 169 0.62 16.60 0.91
C GLY A 169 0.10 17.85 0.22
N LEU A 170 0.08 17.86 -1.12
CA LEU A 170 -0.43 18.97 -1.96
C LEU A 170 -1.96 19.18 -1.87
N GLY A 171 -2.62 18.58 -0.87
CA GLY A 171 -4.05 18.67 -0.64
C GLY A 171 -4.34 19.32 0.71
N ASN A 172 -5.42 20.09 0.76
CA ASN A 172 -5.90 20.72 1.98
C ASN A 172 -6.24 19.65 3.03
N PRO A 173 -5.99 19.89 4.34
CA PRO A 173 -6.44 18.98 5.39
C PRO A 173 -7.97 18.93 5.47
N VAL A 174 -8.52 17.89 6.09
CA VAL A 174 -9.93 17.88 6.52
C VAL A 174 -10.05 18.80 7.73
N PRO A 175 -10.96 19.79 7.74
CA PRO A 175 -11.09 20.72 8.85
C PRO A 175 -11.73 20.03 10.06
N THR A 176 -11.26 20.36 11.26
CA THR A 176 -11.92 20.00 12.52
C THR A 176 -12.56 21.25 13.10
N LEU A 177 -13.84 21.18 13.44
CA LEU A 177 -14.59 22.24 14.11
C LEU A 177 -14.80 21.83 15.57
N THR A 178 -14.38 22.67 16.51
CA THR A 178 -14.34 22.34 17.95
C THR A 178 -15.34 23.17 18.73
N ASP A 179 -15.45 24.46 18.42
CA ASP A 179 -16.19 25.44 19.23
C ASP A 179 -16.65 26.62 18.36
N ALA A 180 -17.60 27.41 18.88
CA ALA A 180 -18.14 28.60 18.25
C ALA A 180 -18.38 29.70 19.28
N GLN A 181 -18.07 30.95 18.95
CA GLN A 181 -18.28 32.10 19.81
C GLN A 181 -19.12 33.17 19.07
N PRO A 182 -20.27 33.61 19.63
CA PRO A 182 -20.84 33.18 20.90
C PRO A 182 -21.31 31.71 20.87
N GLY A 183 -21.14 30.99 21.99
CA GLY A 183 -21.50 29.56 22.13
C GLY A 183 -23.00 29.25 22.11
N ALA A 184 -23.83 30.29 22.00
CA ALA A 184 -25.21 30.23 21.58
C ALA A 184 -25.52 31.56 20.86
N VAL A 185 -26.38 31.53 19.85
CA VAL A 185 -26.78 32.71 19.05
C VAL A 185 -28.22 33.09 19.35
N ASP A 186 -28.59 34.34 19.10
CA ASP A 186 -29.97 34.82 19.12
C ASP A 186 -30.38 35.40 17.76
N ALA A 187 -31.59 35.98 17.66
CA ALA A 187 -32.10 36.59 16.44
C ALA A 187 -31.32 37.84 15.95
N GLN A 188 -30.33 38.34 16.71
CA GLN A 188 -29.50 39.50 16.36
C GLN A 188 -28.04 39.11 16.04
N SER A 189 -27.68 37.84 16.26
CA SER A 189 -26.32 37.32 16.15
C SER A 189 -25.89 37.03 14.71
N LEU A 190 -25.69 38.07 13.90
CA LEU A 190 -25.33 37.96 12.47
C LEU A 190 -23.88 37.55 12.18
N HIS A 191 -23.03 37.44 13.21
CA HIS A 191 -21.62 37.05 13.09
C HIS A 191 -21.25 36.01 14.15
N VAL A 192 -20.60 34.92 13.72
CA VAL A 192 -20.08 33.86 14.61
C VAL A 192 -18.63 33.54 14.27
N CYS A 193 -17.78 33.49 15.30
CA CYS A 193 -16.38 33.08 15.19
C CYS A 193 -16.25 31.59 15.51
N LEU A 194 -15.87 30.78 14.54
CA LEU A 194 -15.65 29.35 14.67
C LEU A 194 -14.18 29.04 15.01
N GLN A 195 -13.98 28.13 15.96
CA GLN A 195 -12.68 27.68 16.44
C GLN A 195 -12.48 26.19 16.15
N GLY A 196 -11.26 25.83 15.74
CA GLY A 196 -10.99 24.49 15.26
C GLY A 196 -9.55 24.30 14.80
N GLY A 197 -9.37 23.57 13.70
CA GLY A 197 -8.06 23.26 13.14
C GLY A 197 -8.12 22.84 11.69
N GLY A 198 -7.06 23.17 10.94
CA GLY A 198 -6.93 22.83 9.53
C GLY A 198 -7.78 23.70 8.59
N PHE A 199 -8.24 24.88 9.00
CA PHE A 199 -8.94 25.79 8.08
C PHE A 199 -7.97 26.31 7.01
N VAL A 200 -8.46 26.43 5.77
CA VAL A 200 -7.68 26.97 4.63
C VAL A 200 -8.42 28.11 3.96
N ARG A 201 -7.69 28.98 3.24
CA ARG A 201 -8.28 30.08 2.48
C ARG A 201 -9.24 29.52 1.41
N GLY A 202 -10.48 30.01 1.41
CA GLY A 202 -11.54 29.48 0.54
C GLY A 202 -12.30 28.29 1.14
N ALA A 203 -12.10 27.96 2.42
CA ALA A 203 -13.09 27.21 3.19
C ALA A 203 -14.45 27.92 3.16
N VAL A 204 -15.53 27.15 3.33
CA VAL A 204 -16.93 27.62 3.35
C VAL A 204 -17.65 26.96 4.51
N VAL A 205 -18.48 27.69 5.25
CA VAL A 205 -19.36 27.12 6.28
C VAL A 205 -20.72 26.82 5.66
N GLN A 206 -21.23 25.62 5.91
CA GLN A 206 -22.62 25.27 5.67
C GLN A 206 -23.41 25.40 6.99
N VAL A 207 -24.44 26.24 6.97
CA VAL A 207 -25.42 26.41 8.03
C VAL A 207 -26.68 25.63 7.63
N ASN A 208 -27.04 24.59 8.38
CA ASN A 208 -28.13 23.67 8.05
C ASN A 208 -28.04 23.07 6.63
N GLY A 209 -26.82 22.95 6.09
CA GLY A 209 -26.53 22.47 4.73
C GLY A 209 -26.45 23.57 3.65
N VAL A 210 -26.75 24.83 3.97
CA VAL A 210 -26.66 25.97 3.05
C VAL A 210 -25.34 26.70 3.24
N SER A 211 -24.57 26.87 2.16
CA SER A 211 -23.29 27.59 2.19
C SER A 211 -23.47 29.09 2.50
N ARG A 212 -22.69 29.59 3.46
CA ARG A 212 -22.57 31.03 3.81
C ARG A 212 -21.16 31.53 3.54
N GLU A 213 -21.01 32.84 3.37
CA GLU A 213 -19.70 33.47 3.21
C GLU A 213 -18.90 33.44 4.52
N THR A 214 -17.58 33.26 4.39
CA THR A 214 -16.69 33.10 5.54
C THR A 214 -15.35 33.78 5.35
N THR A 215 -14.86 34.40 6.42
CA THR A 215 -13.55 35.04 6.47
C THR A 215 -12.62 34.21 7.34
N VAL A 216 -11.61 33.58 6.72
CA VAL A 216 -10.61 32.77 7.42
C VAL A 216 -9.49 33.68 7.93
N SER A 217 -9.30 33.72 9.24
CA SER A 217 -8.24 34.52 9.88
C SER A 217 -6.92 33.75 9.94
N ASP A 218 -6.99 32.49 10.37
CA ASP A 218 -5.85 31.59 10.49
C ASP A 218 -6.32 30.12 10.36
N SER A 219 -5.42 29.14 10.52
CA SER A 219 -5.75 27.71 10.38
C SER A 219 -6.62 27.13 11.51
N THR A 220 -6.94 27.94 12.53
CA THR A 220 -7.74 27.57 13.72
C THR A 220 -8.96 28.47 13.93
N ARG A 221 -9.06 29.61 13.23
CA ARG A 221 -10.14 30.60 13.39
C ARG A 221 -10.74 31.06 12.05
N LEU A 222 -12.06 30.99 11.97
CA LEU A 222 -12.85 31.35 10.79
C LEU A 222 -14.14 32.04 11.24
N ALA A 223 -14.44 33.23 10.72
CA ALA A 223 -15.70 33.92 10.96
C ALA A 223 -16.73 33.59 9.85
N VAL A 224 -17.99 33.37 10.23
CA VAL A 224 -19.13 33.18 9.31
C VAL A 224 -20.14 34.32 9.48
N GLN A 225 -20.66 34.81 8.36
CA GLN A 225 -21.81 35.72 8.31
C GLN A 225 -23.09 34.88 8.31
N LEU A 226 -23.91 35.00 9.36
CA LEU A 226 -25.25 34.41 9.38
C LEU A 226 -26.25 35.37 8.72
N LEU A 227 -27.30 34.82 8.11
CA LEU A 227 -28.42 35.60 7.59
C LEU A 227 -29.61 35.50 8.54
N GLU A 228 -30.52 36.47 8.49
CA GLU A 228 -31.77 36.46 9.28
C GLU A 228 -32.59 35.18 9.04
N GLU A 229 -32.58 34.62 7.82
CA GLU A 229 -33.24 33.36 7.48
C GLU A 229 -32.71 32.14 8.27
N ASP A 230 -31.43 32.13 8.65
CA ASP A 230 -30.84 31.07 9.49
C ASP A 230 -31.42 31.12 10.91
N LEU A 231 -31.61 32.35 11.42
CA LEU A 231 -32.01 32.63 12.81
C LEU A 231 -33.53 32.53 13.04
N LEU A 232 -34.33 32.34 11.98
CA LEU A 232 -35.78 32.16 12.06
C LEU A 232 -36.22 30.69 12.18
N THR A 233 -35.30 29.72 12.08
CA THR A 233 -35.66 28.30 11.89
C THR A 233 -35.00 27.37 12.93
N GLY A 234 -35.79 26.90 13.89
CA GLY A 234 -35.44 25.81 14.80
C GLY A 234 -34.94 26.25 16.18
N ARG A 235 -34.23 25.36 16.88
CA ARG A 235 -33.64 25.60 18.22
C ARG A 235 -32.11 25.54 18.25
N GLN A 236 -31.50 25.22 17.11
CA GLN A 236 -30.06 25.06 16.95
C GLN A 236 -29.70 25.11 15.46
N LEU A 237 -28.50 25.58 15.16
CA LEU A 237 -27.89 25.57 13.83
C LEU A 237 -26.91 24.40 13.72
N SER A 238 -26.96 23.66 12.61
CA SER A 238 -25.94 22.67 12.24
C SER A 238 -24.84 23.35 11.43
N LEU A 239 -23.65 23.49 11.99
CA LEU A 239 -22.50 24.14 11.37
C LEU A 239 -21.48 23.11 10.88
N VAL A 240 -21.10 23.18 9.60
CA VAL A 240 -20.07 22.33 8.99
C VAL A 240 -19.08 23.19 8.21
N VAL A 241 -17.79 23.09 8.50
CA VAL A 241 -16.74 23.74 7.68
C VAL A 241 -16.35 22.80 6.56
N VAL A 242 -16.28 23.30 5.32
CA VAL A 242 -15.85 22.54 4.14
C VAL A 242 -14.61 23.20 3.54
N ASN A 243 -13.49 22.47 3.51
CA ASN A 243 -12.28 22.88 2.81
C ASN A 243 -12.35 22.47 1.32
N PRO A 244 -11.93 23.34 0.39
CA PRO A 244 -11.97 23.06 -1.05
C PRO A 244 -10.95 21.98 -1.47
N PRO A 245 -11.13 21.37 -2.66
CA PRO A 245 -10.12 20.50 -3.27
C PRO A 245 -8.87 21.29 -3.71
N PRO A 246 -7.72 20.62 -3.96
CA PRO A 246 -7.46 19.18 -3.81
C PRO A 246 -7.39 18.74 -2.34
N GLY A 247 -7.70 17.48 -2.07
CA GLY A 247 -7.89 17.00 -0.69
C GLY A 247 -9.17 17.60 -0.09
N GLY A 248 -9.06 18.26 1.05
CA GLY A 248 -10.16 18.96 1.71
C GLY A 248 -11.27 18.02 2.18
N GLY A 249 -12.49 18.55 2.26
CA GLY A 249 -13.66 17.83 2.77
C GLY A 249 -14.39 18.59 3.87
N ALA A 250 -15.46 17.98 4.36
CA ALA A 250 -16.31 18.52 5.44
C ALA A 250 -15.80 18.13 6.83
N SER A 251 -15.96 19.02 7.81
CA SER A 251 -15.79 18.72 9.23
C SER A 251 -16.91 17.82 9.76
N ALA A 252 -16.74 17.29 10.97
CA ALA A 252 -17.89 16.89 11.77
C ALA A 252 -18.81 18.11 12.03
N PRO A 253 -20.14 17.92 12.14
CA PRO A 253 -21.06 19.01 12.38
C PRO A 253 -21.03 19.46 13.85
N LEU A 254 -20.95 20.77 14.09
CA LEU A 254 -21.13 21.39 15.40
C LEU A 254 -22.59 21.88 15.51
N MET A 255 -23.24 21.58 16.63
CA MET A 255 -24.59 22.08 16.93
C MET A 255 -24.49 23.34 17.77
N LEU A 256 -24.91 24.47 17.23
CA LEU A 256 -24.90 25.76 17.93
C LEU A 256 -26.33 26.11 18.40
N PRO A 257 -26.61 26.21 19.71
CA PRO A 257 -27.95 26.54 20.20
C PRO A 257 -28.43 27.92 19.73
N LEU A 258 -29.71 28.01 19.42
CA LEU A 258 -30.41 29.26 19.16
C LEU A 258 -31.23 29.62 20.41
N LEU A 259 -30.86 30.71 21.07
CA LEU A 259 -31.58 31.34 22.17
C LEU A 259 -32.87 31.95 21.62
N GLU A 260 -34.00 31.43 22.08
CA GLU A 260 -35.30 31.99 21.75
C GLU A 260 -35.45 33.35 22.45
N ALA A 261 -35.82 34.38 21.69
CA ALA A 261 -36.01 35.72 22.23
C ALA A 261 -37.03 35.67 23.38
N ALA A 262 -36.66 36.20 24.54
CA ALA A 262 -37.57 36.24 25.68
C ALA A 262 -38.87 36.94 25.27
N ALA A 263 -39.99 36.19 25.32
CA ALA A 263 -41.28 36.72 24.90
C ALA A 263 -41.55 38.02 25.66
N PRO A 264 -41.89 39.14 24.98
CA PRO A 264 -42.16 40.39 25.65
C PRO A 264 -43.26 40.15 26.70
N PRO A 265 -43.08 40.63 27.94
CA PRO A 265 -44.05 40.37 29.01
C PRO A 265 -45.41 40.85 28.54
N LEU A 266 -46.40 39.95 28.58
CA LEU A 266 -47.78 40.26 28.18
C LEU A 266 -48.20 41.55 28.89
N ALA A 267 -48.52 42.58 28.11
CA ALA A 267 -48.93 43.86 28.67
C ALA A 267 -50.13 43.63 29.59
N ALA A 268 -49.94 43.86 30.90
CA ALA A 268 -50.98 43.66 31.88
C ALA A 268 -52.20 44.54 31.52
N PRO A 269 -53.44 44.02 31.61
CA PRO A 269 -54.61 44.84 31.35
C PRO A 269 -54.66 45.99 32.36
N VAL A 270 -54.74 47.22 31.86
CA VAL A 270 -54.80 48.43 32.70
C VAL A 270 -56.10 48.44 33.49
N GLY A 271 -56.00 48.07 34.78
CA GLY A 271 -57.08 48.09 35.76
C GLY A 271 -57.25 49.45 36.44
N LEU A 272 -58.49 49.78 36.79
CA LEU A 272 -58.94 51.10 37.26
C LEU A 272 -58.96 51.18 38.82
N SER A 273 -58.46 52.30 39.39
CA SER A 273 -58.84 53.01 40.66
C SER A 273 -59.43 52.24 41.88
N ALA A 274 -58.99 52.38 43.15
CA ALA A 274 -57.85 53.14 43.72
C ALA A 274 -57.31 52.61 45.11
N PRO A 275 -57.42 53.28 46.28
CA PRO A 275 -56.18 53.77 46.93
C PRO A 275 -55.80 53.16 48.30
N GLY A 276 -54.50 53.20 48.59
CA GLY A 276 -53.95 53.42 49.93
C GLY A 276 -53.19 52.27 50.58
N VAL A 277 -51.89 52.46 50.84
CA VAL A 277 -51.23 52.46 52.18
C VAL A 277 -49.71 52.60 51.97
N VAL A 278 -49.07 53.42 52.80
CA VAL A 278 -47.61 53.67 52.82
C VAL A 278 -46.93 52.69 53.78
N MET A 279 -45.76 52.14 53.43
CA MET A 279 -44.69 51.77 54.38
C MET A 279 -43.31 51.60 53.68
N LEU A 280 -42.45 52.58 53.95
CA LEU A 280 -40.98 52.66 54.02
C LEU A 280 -40.06 51.48 53.57
N HIS A 281 -39.01 51.85 52.80
CA HIS A 281 -37.55 51.49 52.80
C HIS A 281 -37.01 50.29 53.63
N PRO A 282 -35.79 49.73 53.34
CA PRO A 282 -34.69 50.33 52.55
C PRO A 282 -33.99 49.40 51.52
N GLU A 283 -32.91 49.95 50.95
CA GLU A 283 -31.94 49.48 49.96
C GLU A 283 -31.35 48.06 50.13
N VAL A 284 -30.93 47.49 48.99
CA VAL A 284 -29.78 46.58 48.86
C VAL A 284 -28.90 47.09 47.71
N GLU A 285 -27.59 46.85 47.81
CA GLU A 285 -26.50 47.71 47.31
C GLU A 285 -25.42 46.88 46.55
N ILE A 286 -24.77 47.49 45.54
CA ILE A 286 -23.66 47.01 44.65
C ILE A 286 -23.84 45.67 43.89
N ASP A 287 -23.11 45.31 42.82
CA ASP A 287 -21.99 45.89 42.03
C ASP A 287 -22.22 45.43 40.55
N GLY A 288 -21.69 46.01 39.46
CA GLY A 288 -20.40 46.69 39.32
C GLY A 288 -19.42 45.87 38.46
N CYS A 289 -19.81 45.48 37.25
CA CYS A 289 -18.89 44.86 36.27
C CYS A 289 -18.35 45.92 35.31
N ASP A 290 -17.28 46.58 35.70
CA ASP A 290 -16.53 47.49 34.84
C ASP A 290 -15.33 46.77 34.20
N CYS A 291 -15.08 47.04 32.92
CA CYS A 291 -13.98 46.45 32.16
C CYS A 291 -12.83 47.46 32.05
N PRO A 292 -11.60 47.14 32.48
CA PRO A 292 -10.46 48.02 32.24
C PRO A 292 -10.13 48.10 30.75
N ILE A 293 -10.22 49.31 30.20
CA ILE A 293 -9.57 49.70 28.94
C ILE A 293 -8.41 50.60 29.35
N GLU A 294 -7.17 50.23 29.04
CA GLU A 294 -6.04 51.16 29.11
C GLU A 294 -5.26 51.11 27.80
N GLU A 295 -5.19 52.27 27.14
CA GLU A 295 -4.29 52.56 26.03
C GLU A 295 -2.88 52.91 26.56
N GLU A 296 -1.89 52.51 25.77
CA GLU A 296 -0.67 53.26 25.41
C GLU A 296 -0.22 54.45 26.29
N THR A 297 1.02 54.39 26.79
CA THR A 297 2.13 55.30 26.37
C THR A 297 3.47 54.96 27.03
N ALA A 298 4.57 55.19 26.27
CA ALA A 298 5.90 55.74 26.63
C ALA A 298 6.56 55.45 28.02
N ASP A 299 7.88 55.39 28.20
CA ASP A 299 9.03 55.60 27.29
C ASP A 299 10.30 54.90 27.83
N GLU A 300 11.43 55.05 27.13
CA GLU A 300 12.85 54.97 27.59
C GLU A 300 13.18 54.37 28.98
N ASP A 301 14.03 53.33 29.04
CA ASP A 301 15.48 53.55 29.14
C ASP A 301 16.34 52.25 29.02
N LEU A 302 17.57 52.40 28.52
CA LEU A 302 18.62 51.36 28.50
C LEU A 302 19.63 51.66 29.63
N PRO A 303 20.34 50.68 30.22
CA PRO A 303 21.59 50.24 29.57
C PRO A 303 22.05 48.79 29.83
N ALA A 304 23.13 48.43 29.11
CA ALA A 304 23.74 47.11 29.00
C ALA A 304 24.41 46.52 30.25
N ALA A 305 24.42 45.18 30.34
CA ALA A 305 25.47 44.38 31.03
C ALA A 305 25.54 42.91 30.54
N THR A 306 26.49 42.64 29.63
CA THR A 306 27.52 41.57 29.68
C THR A 306 27.26 40.18 30.33
N GLY A 307 27.58 39.10 29.58
CA GLY A 307 28.48 38.01 30.08
C GLY A 307 28.02 36.54 29.98
N GLY A 308 28.89 35.66 29.44
CA GLY A 308 28.82 34.17 29.51
C GLY A 308 27.84 33.51 28.53
N VAL A 309 28.15 32.53 27.66
CA VAL A 309 29.26 31.57 27.46
C VAL A 309 29.29 30.37 28.44
N GLN A 310 29.21 29.16 27.86
CA GLN A 310 29.18 27.80 28.45
C GLN A 310 27.82 27.38 29.07
N ALA A 311 27.36 26.14 28.90
CA ALA A 311 28.02 24.92 28.38
C ALA A 311 27.31 24.29 27.17
#